data_AF-A0A3D4H021-F1
#
_entry.id   AF-A0A3D4H021-F1
#
_cell.length_a   1.000
_cell.length_b   1.000
_cell.length_c   1.000
_cell.angle_alpha   90.00
_cell.angle_beta   90.00
_cell.angle_gamma   90.00
#
_symmetry.space_group_name_H-M   'P 1'
#
loop_
_entity.id
_entity.type
_entity.pdbx_description
1 polymer ?
#
loop_
_entity_poly.entity_id
_entity_poly.type
_entity_poly.pdbx_seq_one_letter_code
_entity_poly.pdbx_strand_id
1 'polypeptide(L)'
;MPAEISFDGFVAWYHNEVADPNPTFALSDLDLAYMRIPTNIYGISKVMDERILVHSEASAGSTHVVLRYFNAAGADRSRLIGEDHDPETHLIPLILQVALGQRDAIDLYGDDYDTPDGTAIRDYVSVEDLADGHVRSLDHLLNGGQSRTYNLGTREGYSVREIIDTVRSVAGLDIEERVGERRSGDPARLIADPAKIREELGWEASSTLEETVGSAWNWHRLNPNGYRVTHEERYNPFWDRWVNIASHRGTRPWHGETEELEENDQSPYDPDCHLCPGNTRASGIVNPEYQGVWSFLNDFPSLSLDAYESRSAVGPYRTRSSRGVCEVVNYGPNHSQRLATMSIEQIREVVDGWADIYARLGAREEIKYPLIFENHGTIMGNSQPHPHGQVCAYGEIPGLMVQPQIKQFNEFREQTGGCFVCEANRV
;
A
#
# COMPACT_ATOMS: atom_id res chain seq x y z
N MET A 1 -12.45 16.16 -11.27
CA MET A 1 -12.86 17.39 -10.56
C MET A 1 -12.07 18.53 -11.17
N PRO A 2 -12.69 19.65 -11.59
CA PRO A 2 -11.93 20.72 -12.22
C PRO A 2 -11.01 21.38 -11.19
N ALA A 3 -9.74 21.49 -11.55
CA ALA A 3 -8.81 22.41 -10.93
C ALA A 3 -9.31 23.85 -11.16
N GLU A 4 -9.00 24.76 -10.23
CA GLU A 4 -9.38 26.20 -10.21
C GLU A 4 -10.70 26.58 -9.51
N ILE A 5 -11.01 25.98 -8.37
CA ILE A 5 -11.97 26.61 -7.44
C ILE A 5 -11.15 27.25 -6.31
N SER A 6 -11.17 28.59 -6.22
CA SER A 6 -10.64 29.34 -5.07
C SER A 6 -11.42 28.97 -3.81
N PHE A 7 -10.85 29.20 -2.61
CA PHE A 7 -11.55 28.92 -1.35
C PHE A 7 -12.95 29.55 -1.31
N ASP A 8 -13.06 30.81 -1.75
CA ASP A 8 -14.34 31.51 -1.88
C ASP A 8 -15.28 30.84 -2.90
N GLY A 9 -14.74 30.32 -3.99
CA GLY A 9 -15.49 29.57 -4.99
C GLY A 9 -16.02 28.23 -4.45
N PHE A 10 -15.29 27.57 -3.55
CA PHE A 10 -15.72 26.32 -2.93
C PHE A 10 -16.85 26.58 -1.93
N VAL A 11 -16.71 27.63 -1.11
CA VAL A 11 -17.75 28.07 -0.18
C VAL A 11 -19.02 28.47 -0.93
N ALA A 12 -18.89 29.23 -2.03
CA ALA A 12 -20.02 29.61 -2.86
C ALA A 12 -20.69 28.40 -3.56
N TRP A 13 -19.90 27.45 -4.08
CA TRP A 13 -20.42 26.22 -4.66
C TRP A 13 -21.18 25.38 -3.63
N TYR A 14 -20.61 25.19 -2.43
CA TYR A 14 -21.24 24.45 -1.35
C TYR A 14 -22.58 25.07 -0.92
N HIS A 15 -22.63 26.40 -0.78
CA HIS A 15 -23.87 27.11 -0.46
C HIS A 15 -24.92 27.08 -1.57
N ASN A 16 -24.52 26.96 -2.85
CA ASN A 16 -25.46 26.95 -3.97
C ASN A 16 -25.96 25.56 -4.37
N GLU A 17 -25.11 24.53 -4.26
CA GLU A 17 -25.41 23.18 -4.78
C GLU A 17 -25.83 22.19 -3.69
N VAL A 18 -25.44 22.42 -2.43
CA VAL A 18 -25.70 21.50 -1.32
C VAL A 18 -26.81 22.03 -0.38
N ALA A 19 -27.05 23.34 -0.34
CA ALA A 19 -28.07 23.94 0.51
C ALA A 19 -29.45 24.03 -0.18
N ASP A 20 -30.18 22.93 -0.23
CA ASP A 20 -31.66 22.92 -0.27
C ASP A 20 -32.19 23.57 1.05
N PRO A 21 -33.39 24.20 1.11
CA PRO A 21 -33.78 25.23 2.08
C PRO A 21 -34.21 24.65 3.44
N ASN A 22 -33.49 23.64 3.92
CA ASN A 22 -33.59 23.16 5.30
C ASN A 22 -32.48 23.84 6.13
N PRO A 23 -32.82 24.69 7.11
CA PRO A 23 -31.96 25.79 7.58
C PRO A 23 -30.90 25.38 8.62
N THR A 24 -30.33 24.18 8.55
CA THR A 24 -29.45 23.66 9.62
C THR A 24 -27.97 23.53 9.27
N PHE A 25 -27.54 23.90 8.05
CA PHE A 25 -26.14 23.70 7.62
C PHE A 25 -25.49 24.90 6.90
N ALA A 26 -25.98 26.12 7.13
CA ALA A 26 -25.24 27.33 6.75
C ALA A 26 -24.40 27.81 7.94
N LEU A 27 -23.07 27.80 7.77
CA LEU A 27 -22.15 28.37 8.75
C LEU A 27 -22.20 29.90 8.60
N SER A 28 -22.59 30.62 9.65
CA SER A 28 -22.55 32.09 9.67
C SER A 28 -21.12 32.60 9.84
N ASP A 29 -20.86 33.88 9.55
CA ASP A 29 -19.57 34.53 9.83
C ASP A 29 -19.12 34.38 11.29
N LEU A 30 -20.11 34.33 12.20
CA LEU A 30 -19.89 34.08 13.62
C LEU A 30 -19.48 32.61 13.87
N ASP A 31 -20.07 31.66 13.16
CA ASP A 31 -19.69 30.25 13.22
C ASP A 31 -18.27 30.03 12.67
N LEU A 32 -17.86 30.75 11.61
CA LEU A 32 -16.48 30.72 11.08
C LEU A 32 -15.47 31.27 12.10
N ALA A 33 -15.83 32.36 12.79
CA ALA A 33 -15.02 32.96 13.85
C ALA A 33 -14.93 32.08 15.12
N TYR A 34 -16.01 31.38 15.48
CA TYR A 34 -16.04 30.44 16.62
C TYR A 34 -15.40 29.08 16.29
N MET A 35 -15.41 28.65 15.02
CA MET A 35 -14.87 27.35 14.61
C MET A 35 -13.35 27.27 14.51
N ARG A 36 -12.61 28.39 14.65
CA ARG A 36 -11.15 28.42 14.47
C ARG A 36 -10.74 27.78 13.12
N ILE A 37 -11.40 28.20 12.04
CA ILE A 37 -11.20 27.59 10.73
C ILE A 37 -9.72 27.71 10.32
N PRO A 38 -9.05 26.58 10.04
CA PRO A 38 -7.64 26.60 9.66
C PRO A 38 -7.43 27.40 8.37
N THR A 39 -6.28 28.08 8.29
CA THR A 39 -5.94 28.98 7.18
C THR A 39 -5.41 28.26 5.94
N ASN A 40 -5.28 26.92 5.99
CA ASN A 40 -4.79 26.11 4.89
C ASN A 40 -5.59 24.79 4.74
N ILE A 41 -5.50 24.19 3.54
CA ILE A 41 -6.24 22.97 3.17
C ILE A 41 -5.89 21.80 4.10
N TYR A 42 -4.63 21.68 4.51
CA TYR A 42 -4.19 20.63 5.44
C TYR A 42 -4.92 20.71 6.78
N GLY A 43 -5.00 21.89 7.38
CA GLY A 43 -5.74 22.07 8.63
C GLY A 43 -7.24 21.81 8.45
N ILE A 44 -7.82 22.28 7.35
CA ILE A 44 -9.23 22.04 7.04
C ILE A 44 -9.53 20.54 6.96
N SER A 45 -8.67 19.76 6.30
CA SER A 45 -8.86 18.31 6.21
C SER A 45 -8.83 17.65 7.60
N LYS A 46 -7.97 18.11 8.52
CA LYS A 46 -7.92 17.60 9.90
C LYS A 46 -9.17 17.95 10.70
N VAL A 47 -9.74 19.14 10.53
CA VAL A 47 -11.03 19.48 11.15
C VAL A 47 -12.16 18.60 10.59
N MET A 48 -12.14 18.29 9.29
CA MET A 48 -13.09 17.33 8.70
C MET A 48 -12.94 15.94 9.32
N ASP A 49 -11.71 15.44 9.47
CA ASP A 49 -11.44 14.14 10.12
C ASP A 49 -12.02 14.10 11.54
N GLU A 50 -11.82 15.15 12.34
CA GLU A 50 -12.40 15.23 13.68
C GLU A 50 -13.94 15.20 13.68
N ARG A 51 -14.58 15.87 12.71
CA ARG A 51 -16.04 15.83 12.57
C ARG A 51 -16.53 14.44 12.17
N ILE A 52 -15.81 13.76 11.29
CA ILE A 52 -16.11 12.37 10.89
C ILE A 52 -16.07 11.46 12.11
N LEU A 53 -15.06 11.59 12.97
CA LEU A 53 -14.96 10.79 14.21
C LEU A 53 -16.15 10.99 15.16
N VAL A 54 -16.59 12.24 15.36
CA VAL A 54 -17.79 12.53 16.18
C VAL A 54 -19.05 11.88 15.60
N HIS A 55 -19.23 11.90 14.28
CA HIS A 55 -20.39 11.27 13.64
C HIS A 55 -20.29 9.75 13.69
N SER A 56 -19.09 9.19 13.52
CA SER A 56 -18.84 7.76 13.62
C SER A 56 -19.16 7.22 15.02
N GLU A 57 -18.80 7.96 16.07
CA GLU A 57 -19.19 7.60 17.44
C GLU A 57 -20.72 7.60 17.60
N ALA A 58 -21.40 8.64 17.11
CA ALA A 58 -22.86 8.75 17.19
C ALA A 58 -23.59 7.63 16.42
N SER A 59 -23.06 7.20 15.28
CA SER A 59 -23.69 6.18 14.43
C SER A 59 -23.32 4.74 14.80
N ALA A 60 -22.07 4.49 15.20
CA ALA A 60 -21.49 3.16 15.36
C ALA A 60 -20.99 2.87 16.78
N GLY A 61 -21.04 3.84 17.71
CA GLY A 61 -20.64 3.66 19.10
C GLY A 61 -19.13 3.51 19.33
N SER A 62 -18.30 3.82 18.32
CA SER A 62 -16.84 3.74 18.43
C SER A 62 -16.27 4.98 19.12
N THR A 63 -15.70 4.81 20.31
CA THR A 63 -15.02 5.89 21.04
C THR A 63 -13.69 6.25 20.38
N HIS A 64 -13.23 7.49 20.55
CA HIS A 64 -12.03 8.00 19.89
C HIS A 64 -11.29 9.04 20.74
N VAL A 65 -9.98 9.17 20.54
CA VAL A 65 -9.22 10.31 21.07
C VAL A 65 -8.55 11.06 19.92
N VAL A 66 -8.72 12.38 19.90
CA VAL A 66 -8.04 13.28 18.98
C VAL A 66 -6.84 13.90 19.68
N LEU A 67 -5.64 13.69 19.13
CA LEU A 67 -4.40 14.26 19.62
C LEU A 67 -3.92 15.33 18.64
N ARG A 68 -3.94 16.60 19.08
CA ARG A 68 -3.48 17.75 18.31
C ARG A 68 -2.07 18.11 18.75
N TYR A 69 -1.07 17.67 17.99
CA TYR A 69 0.31 18.03 18.22
C TYR A 69 0.77 19.18 17.32
N PHE A 70 1.81 19.85 17.79
CA PHE A 70 2.38 21.05 17.17
C PHE A 70 3.56 20.63 16.30
N ASN A 71 4.79 20.95 16.67
CA ASN A 71 5.97 20.52 15.94
C ASN A 71 6.54 19.26 16.60
N ALA A 72 6.45 18.13 15.91
CA ALA A 72 7.12 16.91 16.31
C ALA A 72 8.61 16.99 15.92
N ALA A 73 9.50 16.56 16.81
CA ALA A 73 10.93 16.51 16.53
C ALA A 73 11.63 15.42 17.34
N GLY A 74 12.90 15.18 17.02
CA GLY A 74 13.70 14.14 17.68
C GLY A 74 13.68 12.82 16.93
N ALA A 75 14.36 11.85 17.51
CA ALA A 75 14.39 10.47 17.04
C ALA A 75 14.35 9.52 18.24
N ASP A 76 14.16 8.24 17.97
CA ASP A 76 14.21 7.20 19.00
C ASP A 76 15.61 7.12 19.62
N ARG A 77 15.68 7.02 20.96
CA ARG A 77 16.94 7.00 21.72
C ARG A 77 17.83 5.81 21.39
N SER A 78 17.27 4.71 20.89
CA SER A 78 18.07 3.57 20.42
C SER A 78 18.78 3.85 19.08
N ARG A 79 18.42 4.95 18.40
CA ARG A 79 18.95 5.43 17.12
C ARG A 79 18.59 4.53 15.93
N LEU A 80 17.65 3.60 16.11
CA LEU A 80 17.22 2.70 15.05
C LEU A 80 16.24 3.36 14.09
N ILE A 81 15.40 4.27 14.61
CA ILE A 81 14.40 4.97 13.82
C ILE A 81 14.48 6.48 14.05
N GLY A 82 14.16 7.22 13.00
CA GLY A 82 14.15 8.68 12.95
C GLY A 82 13.44 9.17 11.70
N GLU A 83 13.42 10.48 11.53
CA GLU A 83 12.70 11.17 10.47
C GLU A 83 13.42 11.09 9.12
N ASP A 84 12.73 10.64 8.08
CA ASP A 84 13.26 10.48 6.73
C ASP A 84 12.19 10.86 5.70
N HIS A 85 12.05 12.17 5.41
CA HIS A 85 11.09 12.69 4.44
C HIS A 85 11.75 13.07 3.12
N ASP A 86 11.07 12.81 1.99
CA ASP A 86 11.48 13.23 0.66
C ASP A 86 10.32 13.95 -0.08
N PRO A 87 10.37 15.28 -0.26
CA PRO A 87 11.39 16.20 0.27
C PRO A 87 11.21 16.49 1.76
N GLU A 88 12.31 16.81 2.44
CA GLU A 88 12.28 17.32 3.82
C GLU A 88 11.80 18.78 3.86
N THR A 89 10.88 19.08 4.77
CA THR A 89 10.22 20.40 4.90
C THR A 89 10.23 20.97 6.31
N HIS A 90 10.58 20.17 7.34
CA HIS A 90 10.59 20.56 8.74
C HIS A 90 11.90 21.23 9.17
N LEU A 91 11.81 22.18 10.11
CA LEU A 91 12.94 23.05 10.46
C LEU A 91 14.16 22.30 11.00
N ILE A 92 13.99 21.43 12.01
CA ILE A 92 15.12 20.77 12.67
C ILE A 92 15.89 19.87 11.68
N PRO A 93 15.26 18.92 10.94
CA PRO A 93 15.97 18.14 9.94
C PRO A 93 16.68 18.99 8.88
N LEU A 94 16.06 20.09 8.42
CA LEU A 94 16.70 21.02 7.48
C LEU A 94 17.96 21.67 8.05
N ILE A 95 17.96 22.05 9.33
CA ILE A 95 19.17 22.57 10.02
C ILE A 95 20.22 21.45 10.14
N LEU A 96 19.82 20.22 10.46
CA LEU A 96 20.74 19.08 10.54
C LEU A 96 21.36 18.73 9.17
N GLN A 97 20.63 18.90 8.06
CA GLN A 97 21.19 18.75 6.71
C GLN A 97 22.31 19.77 6.43
N VAL A 98 22.19 21.00 6.94
CA VAL A 98 23.27 21.99 6.89
C VAL A 98 24.47 21.52 7.71
N ALA A 99 24.23 21.04 8.93
CA ALA A 99 25.27 20.48 9.79
C ALA A 99 26.00 19.28 9.15
N LEU A 100 25.30 18.47 8.36
CA LEU A 100 25.87 17.33 7.61
C LEU A 100 26.56 17.72 6.30
N GLY A 101 26.53 19.00 5.91
CA GLY A 101 27.07 19.47 4.63
C GLY A 101 26.25 19.05 3.40
N GLN A 102 24.97 18.73 3.60
CA GLN A 102 24.02 18.35 2.55
C GLN A 102 23.26 19.55 2.00
N ARG A 103 23.26 20.65 2.75
CA ARG A 103 22.74 21.97 2.36
C ARG A 103 23.75 23.05 2.73
N ASP A 104 23.78 24.09 1.92
CA ASP A 104 24.73 25.21 2.13
C ASP A 104 24.33 26.13 3.28
N ALA A 105 23.03 26.32 3.55
CA ALA A 105 22.50 27.18 4.62
C ALA A 105 21.05 26.85 4.96
N ILE A 106 20.57 27.33 6.12
CA ILE A 106 19.15 27.32 6.50
C ILE A 106 18.49 28.66 6.16
N ASP A 107 17.33 28.62 5.51
CA ASP A 107 16.54 29.82 5.21
C ASP A 107 15.66 30.19 6.41
N LEU A 108 15.84 31.41 6.93
CA LEU A 108 15.09 32.00 8.03
C LEU A 108 14.02 32.94 7.46
N TYR A 109 12.75 32.54 7.60
CA TYR A 109 11.62 33.25 6.98
C TYR A 109 11.05 34.34 7.89
N GLY A 110 11.64 35.54 7.79
CA GLY A 110 11.26 36.73 8.55
C GLY A 110 11.96 36.85 9.91
N ASP A 111 12.48 38.03 10.17
CA ASP A 111 13.23 38.41 11.38
C ASP A 111 12.64 39.64 12.08
N ASP A 112 11.39 39.98 11.76
CA ASP A 112 10.67 41.17 12.21
C ASP A 112 9.31 40.84 12.87
N TYR A 113 9.10 39.59 13.33
CA TYR A 113 7.94 39.21 14.13
C TYR A 113 7.94 39.88 15.51
N ASP A 114 6.76 40.06 16.11
CA ASP A 114 6.60 40.56 17.50
C ASP A 114 7.00 39.49 18.54
N THR A 115 8.29 39.20 18.60
CA THR A 115 8.96 38.16 19.38
C THR A 115 10.31 38.68 19.85
N PRO A 116 10.91 38.15 20.93
CA PRO A 116 12.10 38.76 21.54
C PRO A 116 13.30 38.91 20.60
N ASP A 117 13.47 38.00 19.63
CA ASP A 117 14.54 38.03 18.63
C ASP A 117 14.05 38.28 17.21
N GLY A 118 12.77 38.58 17.03
CA GLY A 118 12.17 38.84 15.71
C GLY A 118 11.79 37.59 14.92
N THR A 119 12.06 36.38 15.40
CA THR A 119 11.74 35.14 14.68
C THR A 119 10.55 34.39 15.28
N ALA A 120 9.86 33.61 14.44
CA ALA A 120 8.65 32.91 14.84
C ALA A 120 8.90 31.89 15.97
N ILE A 121 8.00 31.84 16.95
CA ILE A 121 8.08 30.93 18.11
C ILE A 121 7.15 29.74 17.92
N ARG A 122 7.67 28.54 18.15
CA ARG A 122 6.94 27.26 18.01
C ARG A 122 7.23 26.33 19.20
N ASP A 123 6.30 25.42 19.46
CA ASP A 123 6.41 24.37 20.48
C ASP A 123 6.85 23.05 19.83
N TYR A 124 8.06 22.61 20.19
CA TYR A 124 8.68 21.38 19.71
C TYR A 124 8.60 20.30 20.77
N VAL A 125 7.90 19.22 20.46
CA VAL A 125 7.70 18.08 21.35
C VAL A 125 8.41 16.85 20.77
N SER A 126 9.10 16.11 21.64
CA SER A 126 9.79 14.88 21.26
C SER A 126 8.83 13.84 20.69
N VAL A 127 9.23 13.17 19.61
CA VAL A 127 8.47 12.06 19.00
C VAL A 127 8.23 10.91 19.99
N GLU A 128 9.13 10.69 20.96
CA GLU A 128 8.93 9.67 22.00
C GLU A 128 7.86 10.11 23.01
N ASP A 129 7.84 11.38 23.41
CA ASP A 129 6.79 11.93 24.28
C ASP A 129 5.43 11.93 23.57
N LEU A 130 5.41 12.21 22.26
CA LEU A 130 4.22 12.06 21.43
C LEU A 130 3.72 10.62 21.40
N ALA A 131 4.62 9.65 21.24
CA ALA A 131 4.27 8.23 21.24
C ALA A 131 3.66 7.80 22.58
N ASP A 132 4.24 8.23 23.71
CA ASP A 132 3.67 8.01 25.05
C ASP A 132 2.25 8.59 25.18
N GLY A 133 2.02 9.78 24.63
CA GLY A 133 0.69 10.40 24.61
C GLY A 133 -0.35 9.56 23.85
N HIS A 134 0.06 8.89 22.76
CA HIS A 134 -0.81 7.95 22.04
C HIS A 134 -1.09 6.70 22.87
N VAL A 135 -0.07 6.10 23.50
CA VAL A 135 -0.23 4.89 24.35
C VAL A 135 -1.22 5.16 25.48
N ARG A 136 -1.06 6.26 26.21
CA ARG A 136 -1.97 6.64 27.29
C ARG A 136 -3.40 6.91 26.82
N SER A 137 -3.54 7.51 25.64
CA SER A 137 -4.85 7.76 25.05
C SER A 137 -5.55 6.47 24.63
N LEU A 138 -4.80 5.49 24.13
CA LEU A 138 -5.31 4.17 23.83
C LEU A 138 -5.70 3.41 25.11
N ASP A 139 -4.85 3.43 26.14
CA ASP A 139 -5.14 2.83 27.43
C ASP A 139 -6.41 3.42 28.06
N HIS A 140 -6.61 4.73 27.95
CA HIS A 140 -7.85 5.38 28.39
C HIS A 140 -9.08 4.78 27.70
N LEU A 141 -9.06 4.64 26.37
CA LEU A 141 -10.17 4.05 25.62
C LEU A 141 -10.40 2.57 25.97
N LEU A 142 -9.32 1.78 26.07
CA LEU A 142 -9.40 0.36 26.42
C LEU A 142 -9.97 0.12 27.82
N ASN A 143 -9.76 1.07 28.74
CA ASN A 143 -10.32 1.05 30.09
C ASN A 143 -11.74 1.63 30.18
N GLY A 144 -12.44 1.79 29.06
CA GLY A 144 -13.82 2.29 28.99
C GLY A 144 -13.94 3.82 29.05
N GLY A 145 -12.85 4.53 28.77
CA GLY A 145 -12.83 5.97 28.66
C GLY A 145 -13.70 6.49 27.51
N GLN A 146 -14.31 7.65 27.73
CA GLN A 146 -15.09 8.35 26.71
C GLN A 146 -14.20 9.07 25.70
N SER A 147 -14.77 9.47 24.56
CA SER A 147 -14.04 10.23 23.56
C SER A 147 -13.54 11.58 24.06
N ARG A 148 -12.33 11.95 23.62
CA ARG A 148 -11.63 13.16 24.10
C ARG A 148 -10.81 13.81 23.01
N THR A 149 -10.49 15.08 23.22
CA THR A 149 -9.55 15.85 22.39
C THR A 149 -8.52 16.50 23.31
N TYR A 150 -7.25 16.35 22.95
CA TYR A 150 -6.11 16.84 23.72
C TYR A 150 -5.10 17.55 22.83
N ASN A 151 -4.42 18.56 23.37
CA ASN A 151 -3.21 19.10 22.75
C ASN A 151 -2.00 18.39 23.32
N LEU A 152 -1.03 18.06 22.48
CA LEU A 152 0.27 17.54 22.89
C LEU A 152 1.33 18.56 22.51
N GLY A 153 2.02 19.07 23.53
CA GLY A 153 3.14 19.99 23.40
C GLY A 153 3.75 20.23 24.77
N THR A 154 4.84 20.98 24.79
CA THR A 154 5.63 21.24 26.01
C THR A 154 5.10 22.44 26.79
N ARG A 155 4.28 23.31 26.16
CA ARG A 155 3.92 24.67 26.64
C ARG A 155 5.10 25.65 26.61
N GLU A 156 6.30 25.18 26.31
CA GLU A 156 7.47 25.98 26.07
C GLU A 156 7.55 26.30 24.58
N GLY A 157 7.85 27.56 24.26
CA GLY A 157 7.99 28.01 22.88
C GLY A 157 9.40 28.47 22.63
N TYR A 158 9.99 28.00 21.55
CA TYR A 158 11.34 28.36 21.11
C TYR A 158 11.27 29.10 19.78
N SER A 159 12.04 30.17 19.67
CA SER A 159 12.21 30.91 18.42
C SER A 159 13.01 30.08 17.40
N VAL A 160 12.93 30.46 16.13
CA VAL A 160 13.74 29.82 15.07
C VAL A 160 15.23 29.94 15.37
N ARG A 161 15.70 31.10 15.89
CA ARG A 161 17.11 31.29 16.25
C ARG A 161 17.53 30.47 17.45
N GLU A 162 16.69 30.38 18.49
CA GLU A 162 16.96 29.51 19.64
C GLU A 162 17.15 28.05 19.21
N ILE A 163 16.35 27.57 18.26
CA ILE A 163 16.48 26.20 17.72
C ILE A 163 17.76 26.02 16.92
N ILE A 164 18.11 26.99 16.07
CA ILE A 164 19.37 26.98 15.33
C ILE A 164 20.56 26.94 16.29
N ASP A 165 20.54 27.77 17.34
CA ASP A 165 21.58 27.80 18.37
C ASP A 165 21.67 26.48 19.15
N THR A 166 20.54 25.86 19.49
CA THR A 166 20.52 24.54 20.11
C THR A 166 21.13 23.49 19.19
N VAL A 167 20.82 23.50 17.88
CA VAL A 167 21.44 22.58 16.92
C VAL A 167 22.93 22.84 16.80
N ARG A 168 23.36 24.11 16.72
CA ARG A 168 24.77 24.53 16.69
C ARG A 168 25.54 23.95 17.88
N SER A 169 24.97 24.07 19.08
CA SER A 169 25.51 23.54 20.33
C SER A 169 25.60 22.01 20.35
N VAL A 170 24.51 21.32 19.95
CA VAL A 170 24.41 19.85 19.96
C VAL A 170 25.33 19.21 18.89
N ALA A 171 25.37 19.79 17.69
CA ALA A 171 26.19 19.28 16.60
C ALA A 171 27.66 19.62 16.78
N GLY A 172 27.98 20.71 17.48
CA GLY A 172 29.33 21.25 17.60
C GLY A 172 29.86 21.78 16.26
N LEU A 173 28.95 22.22 15.38
CA LEU A 173 29.23 22.67 14.03
C LEU A 173 28.57 24.02 13.78
N ASP A 174 29.19 24.82 12.91
CA ASP A 174 28.61 26.08 12.48
C ASP A 174 27.45 25.83 11.51
N ILE A 175 26.46 26.72 11.53
CA ILE A 175 25.24 26.65 10.74
C ILE A 175 25.05 28.00 10.07
N GLU A 176 25.21 28.03 8.75
CA GLU A 176 24.99 29.24 7.94
C GLU A 176 23.49 29.54 7.84
N GLU A 177 23.12 30.80 8.06
CA GLU A 177 21.74 31.29 8.02
C GLU A 177 21.53 32.26 6.86
N ARG A 178 20.38 32.19 6.18
CA ARG A 178 19.95 33.18 5.18
C ARG A 178 18.61 33.74 5.53
N VAL A 179 18.54 35.05 5.79
CA VAL A 179 17.28 35.73 6.08
C VAL A 179 16.51 35.98 4.78
N GLY A 180 15.25 35.56 4.75
CA GLY A 180 14.31 35.76 3.66
C GLY A 180 13.00 36.40 4.13
N GLU A 181 12.07 36.61 3.19
CA GLU A 181 10.75 37.15 3.50
C GLU A 181 9.92 36.20 4.38
N ARG A 182 8.94 36.75 5.10
CA ARG A 182 7.99 35.94 5.88
C ARG A 182 7.21 35.01 4.97
N ARG A 183 6.92 33.80 5.47
CA ARG A 183 5.93 32.91 4.85
C ARG A 183 4.53 33.47 5.10
N SER A 184 3.73 33.59 4.04
CA SER A 184 2.36 34.08 4.16
C SER A 184 1.53 33.14 5.04
N GLY A 185 0.84 33.71 6.04
CA GLY A 185 -0.02 32.96 6.97
C GLY A 185 0.68 32.37 8.19
N ASP A 186 2.01 32.49 8.34
CA ASP A 186 2.71 31.99 9.53
C ASP A 186 2.46 32.89 10.74
N PRO A 187 1.91 32.36 11.85
CA PRO A 187 1.72 33.14 13.08
C PRO A 187 3.07 33.42 13.76
N ALA A 188 3.15 34.54 14.47
CA ALA A 188 4.33 34.90 15.28
C ALA A 188 4.59 33.88 16.39
N ARG A 189 3.53 33.36 17.03
CA ARG A 189 3.61 32.40 18.15
C ARG A 189 2.58 31.30 17.98
N LEU A 190 3.00 30.04 18.13
CA LEU A 190 2.11 28.87 18.09
C LEU A 190 2.60 27.85 19.13
N ILE A 191 1.94 27.81 20.29
CA ILE A 191 2.34 27.02 21.46
C ILE A 191 1.14 26.23 21.99
N ALA A 192 1.36 24.99 22.42
CA ALA A 192 0.31 24.14 22.95
C ALA A 192 -0.05 24.52 24.40
N ASP A 193 -1.31 24.28 24.77
CA ASP A 193 -1.69 24.15 26.17
C ASP A 193 -2.02 22.67 26.47
N PRO A 194 -1.10 21.91 27.11
CA PRO A 194 -1.28 20.51 27.43
C PRO A 194 -1.98 20.27 28.77
N ALA A 195 -2.51 21.31 29.44
CA ALA A 195 -3.08 21.17 30.80
C ALA A 195 -4.13 20.06 30.90
N LYS A 196 -5.01 19.95 29.90
CA LYS A 196 -6.10 18.97 29.88
C LYS A 196 -5.61 17.51 29.87
N ILE A 197 -4.61 17.17 29.04
CA ILE A 197 -4.12 15.79 28.96
C ILE A 197 -3.28 15.42 30.17
N ARG A 198 -2.61 16.41 30.77
CA ARG A 198 -1.91 16.23 32.04
C ARG A 198 -2.87 15.93 33.18
N GLU A 199 -3.97 16.68 33.28
CA GLU A 199 -4.98 16.49 34.31
C GLU A 199 -5.75 15.18 34.15
N GLU A 200 -6.14 14.81 32.92
CA GLU A 200 -6.98 13.64 32.68
C GLU A 200 -6.19 12.33 32.53
N LEU A 201 -5.02 12.36 31.87
CA LEU A 201 -4.23 11.16 31.52
C LEU A 201 -2.83 11.13 32.16
N GLY A 202 -2.47 12.14 32.96
CA GLY A 202 -1.15 12.22 33.60
C GLY A 202 0.01 12.35 32.61
N TRP A 203 -0.25 12.76 31.36
CA TRP A 203 0.78 12.95 30.34
C TRP A 203 1.43 14.32 30.49
N GLU A 204 2.75 14.36 30.42
CA GLU A 204 3.54 15.58 30.37
C GLU A 204 4.80 15.29 29.54
N ALA A 205 5.20 16.24 28.68
CA ALA A 205 6.42 16.09 27.90
C ALA A 205 7.61 16.00 28.87
N SER A 206 8.47 15.00 28.66
CA SER A 206 9.59 14.71 29.56
C SER A 206 10.94 15.14 29.00
N SER A 207 11.04 15.33 27.68
CA SER A 207 12.30 15.67 26.99
C SER A 207 12.49 17.18 26.86
N THR A 208 13.71 17.67 27.07
CA THR A 208 14.06 19.07 26.73
C THR A 208 14.29 19.26 25.24
N LEU A 209 14.40 20.51 24.77
CA LEU A 209 14.76 20.80 23.39
C LEU A 209 16.14 20.22 23.03
N GLU A 210 17.13 20.35 23.92
CA GLU A 210 18.49 19.83 23.71
C GLU A 210 18.49 18.30 23.58
N GLU A 211 17.71 17.61 24.42
CA GLU A 211 17.57 16.15 24.33
C GLU A 211 16.89 15.73 23.02
N THR A 212 15.85 16.47 22.62
CA THR A 212 15.09 16.24 21.38
C THR A 212 15.97 16.46 20.15
N VAL A 213 16.67 17.59 20.07
CA VAL A 213 17.64 17.87 18.99
C VAL A 213 18.80 16.87 19.03
N GLY A 214 19.27 16.50 20.21
CA GLY A 214 20.31 15.50 20.44
C GLY A 214 19.95 14.13 19.87
N SER A 215 18.72 13.66 20.08
CA SER A 215 18.28 12.38 19.52
C SER A 215 18.18 12.44 17.99
N ALA A 216 17.60 13.52 17.44
CA ALA A 216 17.55 13.73 15.99
C ALA A 216 18.94 13.75 15.33
N TRP A 217 19.89 14.50 15.91
CA TRP A 217 21.27 14.57 15.43
C TRP A 217 21.96 13.20 15.44
N ASN A 218 21.78 12.45 16.53
CA ASN A 218 22.38 11.12 16.65
C ASN A 218 21.90 10.16 15.56
N TRP A 219 20.62 10.21 15.20
CA TRP A 219 20.08 9.39 14.11
C TRP A 219 20.58 9.87 12.74
N HIS A 220 20.47 11.17 12.44
CA HIS A 220 20.84 11.75 11.14
C HIS A 220 22.34 11.56 10.84
N ARG A 221 23.20 11.68 11.85
CA ARG A 221 24.65 11.44 11.67
C ARG A 221 24.97 9.98 11.33
N LEU A 222 24.19 9.02 11.83
CA LEU A 222 24.37 7.59 11.51
C LEU A 222 23.69 7.21 10.19
N ASN A 223 22.64 7.93 9.82
CA ASN A 223 21.81 7.68 8.64
C ASN A 223 21.74 8.94 7.76
N PRO A 224 22.87 9.45 7.22
CA PRO A 224 22.88 10.73 6.50
C PRO A 224 22.02 10.71 5.24
N ASN A 225 21.72 9.54 4.68
CA ASN A 225 20.87 9.40 3.50
C ASN A 225 19.56 8.65 3.83
N GLY A 226 19.07 8.78 5.06
CA GLY A 226 17.85 8.11 5.50
C GLY A 226 17.96 6.60 5.63
N TYR A 227 16.83 5.91 5.54
CA TYR A 227 16.79 4.44 5.52
C TYR A 227 17.36 3.92 4.20
N ARG A 228 18.33 3.00 4.29
CA ARG A 228 18.88 2.33 3.10
C ARG A 228 17.78 1.59 2.36
N VAL A 229 17.76 1.71 1.03
CA VAL A 229 16.91 0.89 0.15
C VAL A 229 17.21 -0.59 0.42
N THR A 230 16.28 -1.29 1.07
CA THR A 230 16.44 -2.70 1.41
C THR A 230 16.35 -3.55 0.14
N HIS A 231 17.33 -4.43 -0.03
CA HIS A 231 17.28 -5.54 -0.96
C HIS A 231 17.00 -6.77 -0.09
N GLU A 232 15.86 -7.42 -0.28
CA GLU A 232 15.41 -8.46 0.64
C GLU A 232 15.18 -9.79 -0.08
N GLU A 233 15.51 -10.87 0.61
CA GLU A 233 14.97 -12.18 0.30
C GLU A 233 13.78 -12.43 1.22
N ARG A 234 12.66 -12.91 0.67
CA ARG A 234 11.53 -13.39 1.45
C ARG A 234 11.49 -14.90 1.40
N TYR A 235 11.40 -15.54 2.57
CA TYR A 235 11.21 -16.98 2.63
C TYR A 235 9.84 -17.33 2.06
N ASN A 236 9.81 -18.20 1.06
CA ASN A 236 8.59 -18.77 0.51
C ASN A 236 8.35 -20.15 1.18
N PRO A 237 7.42 -20.23 2.15
CA PRO A 237 7.16 -21.46 2.89
C PRO A 237 6.49 -22.55 2.06
N PHE A 238 5.86 -22.23 0.92
CA PHE A 238 5.32 -23.24 0.02
C PHE A 238 6.42 -24.06 -0.64
N TRP A 239 7.55 -23.43 -0.93
CA TRP A 239 8.63 -24.08 -1.68
C TRP A 239 9.90 -24.32 -0.88
N ASP A 240 9.87 -24.01 0.42
CA ASP A 240 11.02 -24.13 1.33
C ASP A 240 12.29 -23.46 0.76
N ARG A 241 12.14 -22.22 0.28
CA ARG A 241 13.24 -21.49 -0.35
C ARG A 241 13.16 -19.99 -0.11
N TRP A 242 14.31 -19.33 -0.09
CA TRP A 242 14.39 -17.87 -0.15
C TRP A 242 14.19 -17.37 -1.58
N VAL A 243 13.40 -16.31 -1.73
CA VAL A 243 13.11 -15.67 -3.02
C VAL A 243 13.56 -14.22 -2.95
N ASN A 244 14.40 -13.81 -3.91
CA ASN A 244 14.82 -12.42 -4.05
C ASN A 244 13.62 -11.54 -4.41
N ILE A 245 13.38 -10.50 -3.63
CA ILE A 245 12.34 -9.49 -3.86
C ILE A 245 13.02 -8.14 -4.04
N ALA A 246 12.82 -7.53 -5.21
CA ALA A 246 13.25 -6.18 -5.49
C ALA A 246 12.13 -5.19 -5.10
N SER A 247 11.86 -5.08 -3.80
CA SER A 247 10.77 -4.27 -3.23
C SER A 247 10.80 -2.80 -3.70
N HIS A 248 11.99 -2.23 -3.85
CA HIS A 248 12.21 -0.87 -4.35
C HIS A 248 11.86 -0.67 -5.84
N ARG A 249 11.60 -1.72 -6.62
CA ARG A 249 11.19 -1.52 -8.03
C ARG A 249 9.79 -0.92 -8.15
N GLY A 250 8.95 -1.02 -7.13
CA GLY A 250 7.63 -0.39 -7.10
C GLY A 250 7.67 1.14 -7.06
N THR A 251 8.81 1.75 -6.70
CA THR A 251 8.98 3.22 -6.69
C THR A 251 9.51 3.77 -8.01
N ARG A 252 9.72 2.91 -9.03
CA ARG A 252 10.11 3.38 -10.36
C ARG A 252 8.95 4.19 -10.95
N PRO A 253 9.22 5.38 -11.51
CA PRO A 253 8.23 6.09 -12.30
C PRO A 253 7.70 5.15 -13.38
N TRP A 254 6.38 4.96 -13.42
CA TRP A 254 5.75 4.12 -14.44
C TRP A 254 5.97 4.77 -15.80
N HIS A 255 6.77 4.11 -16.64
CA HIS A 255 6.95 4.40 -18.06
C HIS A 255 6.47 3.21 -18.88
N GLY A 256 5.38 2.57 -18.43
CA GLY A 256 4.84 1.40 -19.13
C GLY A 256 4.41 1.78 -20.55
N GLU A 257 4.61 0.84 -21.45
CA GLU A 257 4.09 0.93 -22.81
C GLU A 257 2.57 0.73 -22.75
N THR A 258 1.83 1.64 -23.36
CA THR A 258 0.38 1.51 -23.51
C THR A 258 0.13 0.82 -24.85
N GLU A 259 -0.29 -0.45 -24.82
CA GLU A 259 -0.70 -1.15 -26.03
C GLU A 259 -2.15 -0.77 -26.39
N GLU A 260 -2.39 -0.41 -27.65
CA GLU A 260 -3.75 -0.27 -28.18
C GLU A 260 -4.29 -1.67 -28.50
N LEU A 261 -5.51 -1.97 -28.06
CA LEU A 261 -6.18 -3.25 -28.35
C LEU A 261 -6.51 -3.33 -29.86
N GLU A 262 -6.24 -4.48 -30.50
CA GLU A 262 -6.58 -4.70 -31.91
C GLU A 262 -8.09 -4.70 -32.16
N GLU A 263 -8.54 -4.38 -33.39
CA GLU A 263 -9.97 -4.35 -33.74
C GLU A 263 -10.67 -5.71 -33.57
N ASN A 264 -9.95 -6.82 -33.81
CA ASN A 264 -10.46 -8.18 -33.67
C ASN A 264 -10.83 -8.52 -32.23
N ASP A 265 -10.16 -7.88 -31.26
CA ASP A 265 -10.42 -8.02 -29.83
C ASP A 265 -11.72 -7.33 -29.37
N GLN A 266 -12.49 -6.74 -30.29
CA GLN A 266 -13.76 -6.09 -29.99
C GLN A 266 -14.98 -6.90 -30.45
N SER A 267 -14.81 -7.88 -31.35
CA SER A 267 -15.92 -8.69 -31.88
C SER A 267 -16.24 -9.88 -30.97
N PRO A 268 -17.53 -10.19 -30.70
CA PRO A 268 -17.89 -11.37 -29.92
C PRO A 268 -17.67 -12.69 -30.65
N TYR A 269 -17.37 -12.65 -31.95
CA TYR A 269 -17.10 -13.82 -32.78
C TYR A 269 -16.08 -13.49 -33.87
N ASP A 270 -15.17 -14.42 -34.14
CA ASP A 270 -14.16 -14.34 -35.19
C ASP A 270 -14.21 -15.65 -36.03
N PRO A 271 -14.50 -15.59 -37.34
CA PRO A 271 -14.56 -16.78 -38.19
C PRO A 271 -13.20 -17.47 -38.38
N ASP A 272 -12.08 -16.77 -38.16
CA ASP A 272 -10.73 -17.30 -38.32
C ASP A 272 -10.17 -17.87 -37.00
N CYS A 273 -10.85 -17.65 -35.88
CA CYS A 273 -10.47 -18.18 -34.58
C CYS A 273 -10.77 -19.68 -34.45
N HIS A 274 -9.76 -20.50 -34.18
CA HIS A 274 -9.94 -21.96 -33.99
C HIS A 274 -10.73 -22.33 -32.73
N LEU A 275 -10.93 -21.40 -31.80
CA LEU A 275 -11.59 -21.65 -30.52
C LEU A 275 -13.05 -21.22 -30.50
N CYS A 276 -13.51 -20.36 -31.42
CA CYS A 276 -14.89 -19.91 -31.44
C CYS A 276 -15.88 -21.08 -31.67
N PRO A 277 -17.12 -20.99 -31.13
CA PRO A 277 -18.18 -21.96 -31.40
C PRO A 277 -18.42 -22.14 -32.90
N GLY A 278 -18.65 -23.37 -33.36
CA GLY A 278 -18.90 -23.67 -34.78
C GLY A 278 -17.67 -23.64 -35.70
N ASN A 279 -16.53 -23.11 -35.24
CA ASN A 279 -15.31 -23.05 -36.06
C ASN A 279 -14.55 -24.37 -36.09
N THR A 280 -13.73 -24.53 -37.12
CA THR A 280 -12.87 -25.71 -37.29
C THR A 280 -11.53 -25.50 -36.59
N ARG A 281 -11.16 -26.45 -35.72
CA ARG A 281 -9.87 -26.46 -35.03
C ARG A 281 -8.72 -26.87 -35.96
N ALA A 282 -7.49 -26.71 -35.49
CA ALA A 282 -6.29 -27.09 -36.24
C ALA A 282 -6.26 -28.59 -36.60
N SER A 283 -6.88 -29.45 -35.78
CA SER A 283 -7.07 -30.88 -36.09
C SER A 283 -8.10 -31.18 -37.18
N GLY A 284 -8.88 -30.19 -37.65
CA GLY A 284 -10.01 -30.39 -38.56
C GLY A 284 -11.32 -30.75 -37.86
N ILE A 285 -11.34 -30.83 -36.52
CA ILE A 285 -12.55 -31.07 -35.74
C ILE A 285 -13.33 -29.76 -35.57
N VAL A 286 -14.64 -29.80 -35.78
CA VAL A 286 -15.53 -28.64 -35.60
C VAL A 286 -15.92 -28.50 -34.14
N ASN A 287 -15.80 -27.29 -33.58
CA ASN A 287 -16.25 -26.97 -32.23
C ASN A 287 -17.78 -27.06 -32.16
N PRO A 288 -18.35 -27.61 -31.08
CA PRO A 288 -19.79 -27.51 -30.85
C PRO A 288 -20.20 -26.04 -30.66
N GLU A 289 -21.49 -25.77 -30.81
CA GLU A 289 -22.11 -24.47 -30.49
C GLU A 289 -22.21 -24.27 -28.96
N TYR A 290 -21.08 -24.33 -28.26
CA TYR A 290 -21.02 -24.25 -26.81
C TYR A 290 -21.43 -22.86 -26.31
N GLN A 291 -22.15 -22.81 -25.19
CA GLN A 291 -22.71 -21.56 -24.63
C GLN A 291 -22.05 -21.12 -23.31
N GLY A 292 -21.15 -21.93 -22.78
CA GLY A 292 -20.43 -21.69 -21.53
C GLY A 292 -19.08 -22.37 -21.53
N VAL A 293 -18.53 -22.66 -20.35
CA VAL A 293 -17.22 -23.30 -20.24
C VAL A 293 -17.22 -24.65 -20.93
N TRP A 294 -16.25 -24.85 -21.82
CA TRP A 294 -16.13 -26.08 -22.60
C TRP A 294 -14.68 -26.51 -22.73
N SER A 295 -14.39 -27.78 -22.49
CA SER A 295 -13.04 -28.34 -22.60
C SER A 295 -12.96 -29.46 -23.62
N PHE A 296 -11.79 -29.59 -24.25
CA PHE A 296 -11.52 -30.59 -25.28
C PHE A 296 -10.04 -30.97 -25.31
N LEU A 297 -9.72 -32.12 -25.92
CA LEU A 297 -8.34 -32.58 -26.05
C LEU A 297 -7.52 -31.63 -26.92
N ASN A 298 -6.36 -31.21 -26.40
CA ASN A 298 -5.45 -30.33 -27.11
C ASN A 298 -4.97 -31.00 -28.41
N ASP A 299 -5.03 -30.28 -29.53
CA ASP A 299 -4.58 -30.75 -30.85
C ASP A 299 -3.07 -30.96 -30.94
N PHE A 300 -2.31 -30.27 -30.08
CA PHE A 300 -0.85 -30.31 -30.00
C PHE A 300 -0.40 -30.64 -28.57
N PRO A 301 -0.69 -31.84 -28.05
CA PRO A 301 -0.49 -32.15 -26.65
C PRO A 301 0.99 -32.41 -26.34
N SER A 302 1.48 -31.88 -25.21
CA SER A 302 2.81 -32.20 -24.68
C SER A 302 2.83 -33.50 -23.85
N LEU A 303 1.65 -34.00 -23.48
CA LEU A 303 1.45 -35.24 -22.72
C LEU A 303 0.54 -36.18 -23.53
N SER A 304 0.87 -37.46 -23.57
CA SER A 304 0.00 -38.46 -24.19
C SER A 304 -0.04 -39.75 -23.37
N LEU A 305 -1.23 -40.31 -23.19
CA LEU A 305 -1.40 -41.60 -22.54
C LEU A 305 -0.78 -42.73 -23.36
N ASP A 306 -0.81 -42.59 -24.68
CA ASP A 306 -0.27 -43.55 -25.63
C ASP A 306 1.19 -43.24 -26.00
N ALA A 307 1.88 -42.39 -25.23
CA ALA A 307 3.27 -42.06 -25.49
C ALA A 307 4.15 -43.33 -25.49
N TYR A 308 4.76 -43.62 -26.64
CA TYR A 308 5.69 -44.74 -26.81
C TYR A 308 6.78 -44.70 -25.75
N GLU A 309 7.07 -45.82 -25.10
CA GLU A 309 8.06 -45.88 -24.03
C GLU A 309 9.48 -45.71 -24.57
N SER A 310 10.08 -44.55 -24.29
CA SER A 310 11.42 -44.17 -24.70
C SER A 310 12.15 -43.59 -23.49
N ARG A 311 13.40 -44.00 -23.28
CA ARG A 311 14.28 -43.48 -22.22
C ARG A 311 15.71 -43.37 -22.73
N SER A 312 16.33 -42.21 -22.51
CA SER A 312 17.78 -42.02 -22.68
C SER A 312 18.42 -41.70 -21.32
N ALA A 313 19.40 -42.51 -20.92
CA ALA A 313 20.10 -42.38 -19.64
C ALA A 313 21.55 -41.88 -19.78
N VAL A 314 21.97 -41.49 -20.99
CA VAL A 314 23.37 -41.12 -21.28
C VAL A 314 23.58 -39.63 -21.06
N GLY A 315 24.58 -39.29 -20.24
CA GLY A 315 24.96 -37.90 -19.96
C GLY A 315 24.09 -37.20 -18.89
N PRO A 316 24.36 -35.90 -18.64
CA PRO A 316 23.62 -35.12 -17.65
C PRO A 316 22.18 -34.80 -18.07
N TYR A 317 21.87 -34.84 -19.37
CA TYR A 317 20.53 -34.65 -19.91
C TYR A 317 19.89 -36.00 -20.21
N ARG A 318 18.86 -36.34 -19.45
CA ARG A 318 18.13 -37.59 -19.59
C ARG A 318 16.75 -37.30 -20.14
N THR A 319 16.25 -38.17 -21.01
CA THR A 319 14.91 -38.07 -21.58
C THR A 319 14.08 -39.29 -21.18
N ARG A 320 12.79 -39.08 -21.02
CA ARG A 320 11.78 -40.12 -20.85
C ARG A 320 10.48 -39.68 -21.49
N SER A 321 9.64 -40.63 -21.87
CA SER A 321 8.28 -40.33 -22.33
C SER A 321 7.46 -39.64 -21.24
N SER A 322 6.67 -38.65 -21.64
CA SER A 322 5.77 -37.91 -20.75
C SER A 322 4.34 -38.41 -20.93
N ARG A 323 3.78 -39.05 -19.90
CA ARG A 323 2.43 -39.61 -19.92
C ARG A 323 1.45 -38.67 -19.21
N GLY A 324 0.28 -38.50 -19.81
CA GLY A 324 -0.77 -37.64 -19.27
C GLY A 324 -1.78 -37.22 -20.34
N VAL A 325 -2.58 -36.22 -20.00
CA VAL A 325 -3.62 -35.65 -20.87
C VAL A 325 -3.44 -34.14 -20.95
N CYS A 326 -3.56 -33.59 -22.16
CA CYS A 326 -3.64 -32.15 -22.36
C CYS A 326 -5.04 -31.78 -22.87
N GLU A 327 -5.67 -30.81 -22.22
CA GLU A 327 -6.93 -30.21 -22.68
C GLU A 327 -6.77 -28.70 -22.85
N VAL A 328 -7.59 -28.13 -23.73
CA VAL A 328 -7.86 -26.69 -23.79
C VAL A 328 -9.24 -26.48 -23.19
N VAL A 329 -9.40 -25.42 -22.40
CA VAL A 329 -10.68 -25.02 -21.79
C VAL A 329 -11.05 -23.63 -22.24
N ASN A 330 -12.10 -23.51 -23.04
CA ASN A 330 -12.68 -22.22 -23.43
C ASN A 330 -13.58 -21.73 -22.30
N TYR A 331 -13.44 -20.47 -21.90
CA TYR A 331 -14.17 -19.90 -20.76
C TYR A 331 -15.60 -19.46 -21.13
N GLY A 332 -15.84 -19.17 -22.40
CA GLY A 332 -17.14 -18.78 -22.90
C GLY A 332 -17.16 -18.61 -24.42
N PRO A 333 -18.35 -18.40 -25.02
CA PRO A 333 -18.51 -18.29 -26.46
C PRO A 333 -18.01 -16.95 -27.02
N ASN A 334 -17.96 -15.92 -26.19
CA ASN A 334 -17.58 -14.57 -26.59
C ASN A 334 -16.06 -14.45 -26.79
N HIS A 335 -15.66 -14.22 -28.04
CA HIS A 335 -14.26 -14.08 -28.47
C HIS A 335 -13.53 -12.89 -27.82
N SER A 336 -14.18 -11.74 -27.72
CA SER A 336 -13.58 -10.50 -27.19
C SER A 336 -13.52 -10.45 -25.67
N GLN A 337 -14.14 -11.41 -24.98
CA GLN A 337 -14.18 -11.40 -23.53
C GLN A 337 -12.81 -11.71 -22.93
N ARG A 338 -12.52 -11.12 -21.77
CA ARG A 338 -11.31 -11.37 -20.97
C ARG A 338 -11.72 -11.75 -19.57
N LEU A 339 -10.91 -12.58 -18.90
CA LEU A 339 -11.17 -12.95 -17.50
C LEU A 339 -11.27 -11.70 -16.60
N ALA A 340 -10.45 -10.68 -16.87
CA ALA A 340 -10.46 -9.40 -16.15
C ALA A 340 -11.73 -8.55 -16.37
N THR A 341 -12.49 -8.81 -17.44
CA THR A 341 -13.71 -8.08 -17.78
C THR A 341 -14.98 -8.91 -17.57
N MET A 342 -14.85 -10.15 -17.08
CA MET A 342 -15.98 -11.01 -16.76
C MET A 342 -16.70 -10.52 -15.49
N SER A 343 -18.02 -10.71 -15.44
CA SER A 343 -18.77 -10.54 -14.19
C SER A 343 -18.38 -11.61 -13.17
N ILE A 344 -18.69 -11.38 -11.90
CA ILE A 344 -18.41 -12.36 -10.83
C ILE A 344 -19.11 -13.70 -11.12
N GLU A 345 -20.33 -13.65 -11.67
CA GLU A 345 -21.10 -14.83 -12.05
C GLU A 345 -20.41 -15.62 -13.16
N GLN A 346 -19.88 -14.93 -14.18
CA GLN A 346 -19.14 -15.56 -15.28
C GLN A 346 -17.82 -16.16 -14.79
N ILE A 347 -17.09 -15.45 -13.92
CA ILE A 347 -15.88 -15.98 -13.30
C ILE A 347 -16.20 -17.25 -12.49
N ARG A 348 -17.33 -17.25 -11.76
CA ARG A 348 -17.78 -18.42 -11.03
C ARG A 348 -18.02 -19.61 -11.95
N GLU A 349 -18.66 -19.42 -13.10
CA GLU A 349 -18.86 -20.49 -14.09
C GLU A 349 -17.53 -21.07 -14.57
N VAL A 350 -16.52 -20.22 -14.84
CA VAL A 350 -15.16 -20.63 -15.20
C VAL A 350 -14.52 -21.48 -14.10
N VAL A 351 -14.61 -21.04 -12.84
CA VAL A 351 -14.07 -21.77 -11.68
C VAL A 351 -14.79 -23.10 -11.46
N ASP A 352 -16.11 -23.14 -11.61
CA ASP A 352 -16.90 -24.37 -11.51
C ASP A 352 -16.51 -25.35 -12.64
N GLY A 353 -16.27 -24.85 -13.84
CA GLY A 353 -15.73 -25.65 -14.96
C GLY A 353 -14.32 -26.18 -14.70
N TRP A 354 -13.43 -25.39 -14.10
CA TRP A 354 -12.12 -25.86 -13.66
C TRP A 354 -12.22 -26.94 -12.59
N ALA A 355 -13.15 -26.80 -11.64
CA ALA A 355 -13.39 -27.79 -10.60
C ALA A 355 -13.89 -29.12 -11.19
N ASP A 356 -14.81 -29.07 -12.16
CA ASP A 356 -15.29 -30.26 -12.89
C ASP A 356 -14.15 -30.94 -13.65
N ILE A 357 -13.37 -30.19 -14.44
CA ILE A 357 -12.22 -30.72 -15.19
C ILE A 357 -11.21 -31.37 -14.24
N TYR A 358 -10.88 -30.70 -13.12
CA TYR A 358 -9.95 -31.20 -12.13
C TYR A 358 -10.45 -32.51 -11.51
N ALA A 359 -11.73 -32.58 -11.13
CA ALA A 359 -12.34 -33.78 -10.56
C ALA A 359 -12.39 -34.93 -11.58
N ARG A 360 -12.84 -34.65 -12.81
CA ARG A 360 -12.95 -35.61 -13.91
C ARG A 360 -11.60 -36.21 -14.29
N LEU A 361 -10.58 -35.38 -14.47
CA LEU A 361 -9.23 -35.86 -14.81
C LEU A 361 -8.57 -36.52 -13.60
N GLY A 362 -8.79 -36.00 -12.39
CA GLY A 362 -8.26 -36.57 -11.15
C GLY A 362 -8.86 -37.92 -10.77
N ALA A 363 -10.05 -38.25 -11.26
CA ALA A 363 -10.69 -39.56 -11.06
C ALA A 363 -10.03 -40.69 -11.90
N ARG A 364 -9.13 -40.34 -12.83
CA ARG A 364 -8.43 -41.32 -13.67
C ARG A 364 -7.24 -41.91 -12.94
N GLU A 365 -7.10 -43.24 -12.96
CA GLU A 365 -6.00 -43.93 -12.26
C GLU A 365 -4.61 -43.55 -12.80
N GLU A 366 -4.53 -43.25 -14.10
CA GLU A 366 -3.30 -42.89 -14.81
C GLU A 366 -2.84 -41.46 -14.50
N ILE A 367 -3.71 -40.61 -13.96
CA ILE A 367 -3.43 -39.21 -13.67
C ILE A 367 -3.14 -39.05 -12.18
N LYS A 368 -2.12 -38.23 -11.87
CA LYS A 368 -1.72 -37.92 -10.49
C LYS A 368 -1.82 -36.43 -10.17
N TYR A 369 -1.72 -35.57 -11.18
CA TYR A 369 -1.71 -34.13 -10.96
C TYR A 369 -2.30 -33.37 -12.15
N PRO A 370 -3.59 -32.97 -12.10
CA PRO A 370 -4.15 -32.00 -13.02
C PRO A 370 -3.62 -30.59 -12.71
N LEU A 371 -2.97 -29.95 -13.67
CA LEU A 371 -2.59 -28.54 -13.60
C LEU A 371 -3.44 -27.75 -14.59
N ILE A 372 -4.21 -26.78 -14.09
CA ILE A 372 -4.97 -25.83 -14.91
C ILE A 372 -4.25 -24.49 -14.84
N PHE A 373 -4.00 -23.88 -15.99
CA PHE A 373 -3.28 -22.60 -16.07
C PHE A 373 -3.74 -21.80 -17.28
N GLU A 374 -3.53 -20.49 -17.23
CA GLU A 374 -3.78 -19.56 -18.33
C GLU A 374 -2.46 -18.87 -18.70
N ASN A 375 -2.18 -18.79 -19.99
CA ASN A 375 -1.15 -17.89 -20.51
C ASN A 375 -1.87 -16.72 -21.18
N HIS A 376 -1.57 -15.50 -20.76
CA HIS A 376 -2.20 -14.30 -21.30
C HIS A 376 -1.18 -13.40 -22.00
N GLY A 377 -1.57 -12.86 -23.16
CA GLY A 377 -0.75 -11.94 -23.96
C GLY A 377 0.21 -12.62 -24.93
N THR A 378 0.52 -11.92 -26.01
CA THR A 378 1.41 -12.36 -27.11
C THR A 378 2.83 -12.62 -26.61
N ILE A 379 3.31 -11.83 -25.64
CA ILE A 379 4.62 -11.98 -24.98
C ILE A 379 4.76 -13.36 -24.30
N MET A 380 3.66 -13.92 -23.78
CA MET A 380 3.64 -15.22 -23.12
C MET A 380 3.41 -16.38 -24.13
N GLY A 381 3.45 -16.09 -25.43
CA GLY A 381 3.24 -17.07 -26.50
C GLY A 381 1.79 -17.47 -26.70
N ASN A 382 0.82 -16.72 -26.15
CA ASN A 382 -0.59 -16.94 -26.48
C ASN A 382 -0.89 -16.28 -27.84
N SER A 383 -1.14 -17.11 -28.84
CA SER A 383 -1.45 -16.70 -30.22
C SER A 383 -2.95 -16.68 -30.54
N GLN A 384 -3.81 -17.01 -29.58
CA GLN A 384 -5.26 -17.09 -29.77
C GLN A 384 -5.98 -16.14 -28.78
N PRO A 385 -6.60 -15.06 -29.26
CA PRO A 385 -7.22 -14.04 -28.40
C PRO A 385 -8.49 -14.51 -27.68
N HIS A 386 -9.11 -15.61 -28.12
CA HIS A 386 -10.31 -16.17 -27.48
C HIS A 386 -10.03 -16.55 -26.02
N PRO A 387 -10.92 -16.23 -25.05
CA PRO A 387 -10.68 -16.51 -23.63
C PRO A 387 -10.61 -18.02 -23.36
N HIS A 388 -9.42 -18.50 -23.03
CA HIS A 388 -9.17 -19.92 -22.80
C HIS A 388 -8.03 -20.14 -21.80
N GLY A 389 -8.04 -21.32 -21.20
CA GLY A 389 -6.95 -21.87 -20.42
C GLY A 389 -6.48 -23.20 -21.00
N GLN A 390 -5.44 -23.74 -20.38
CA GLN A 390 -4.86 -25.03 -20.71
C GLN A 390 -4.83 -25.91 -19.48
N VAL A 391 -4.90 -27.21 -19.73
CA VAL A 391 -4.84 -28.24 -18.71
C VAL A 391 -3.72 -29.20 -19.08
N CYS A 392 -2.78 -29.38 -18.18
CA CYS A 392 -1.77 -30.44 -18.25
C CYS A 392 -2.01 -31.39 -17.08
N ALA A 393 -2.64 -32.53 -17.35
CA ALA A 393 -2.86 -33.58 -16.38
C ALA A 393 -1.73 -34.62 -16.46
N TYR A 394 -0.83 -34.56 -15.49
CA TYR A 394 0.38 -35.37 -15.43
C TYR A 394 0.10 -36.74 -14.82
N GLY A 395 0.74 -37.78 -15.35
CA GLY A 395 0.75 -39.11 -14.77
C GLY A 395 1.67 -39.29 -13.56
N GLU A 396 2.38 -38.23 -13.16
CA GLU A 396 3.22 -38.19 -11.98
C GLU A 396 3.14 -36.81 -11.32
N ILE A 397 3.52 -36.71 -10.04
CA ILE A 397 3.55 -35.44 -9.32
C ILE A 397 4.83 -34.68 -9.69
N PRO A 398 4.77 -33.43 -10.21
CA PRO A 398 5.95 -32.66 -10.59
C PRO A 398 6.91 -32.41 -9.40
N GLY A 399 8.16 -32.87 -9.54
CA GLY A 399 9.14 -32.88 -8.45
C GLY A 399 9.68 -31.51 -8.01
N LEU A 400 9.87 -30.57 -8.94
CA LEU A 400 10.50 -29.27 -8.65
C LEU A 400 9.59 -28.28 -7.92
N MET A 401 8.27 -28.42 -8.06
CA MET A 401 7.30 -27.44 -7.57
C MET A 401 6.35 -28.03 -6.54
N VAL A 402 5.84 -29.25 -6.77
CA VAL A 402 4.74 -29.79 -5.97
C VAL A 402 5.25 -30.66 -4.81
N GLN A 403 6.34 -31.40 -4.99
CA GLN A 403 6.89 -32.21 -3.89
C GLN A 403 7.36 -31.39 -2.68
N PRO A 404 8.05 -30.25 -2.82
CA PRO A 404 8.39 -29.39 -1.69
C PRO A 404 7.15 -28.87 -0.95
N GLN A 405 6.09 -28.51 -1.68
CA GLN A 405 4.81 -28.08 -1.10
C GLN A 405 4.17 -29.17 -0.27
N ILE A 406 4.08 -30.39 -0.81
CA ILE A 406 3.51 -31.54 -0.09
C ILE A 406 4.29 -31.79 1.21
N LYS A 407 5.63 -31.77 1.14
CA LYS A 407 6.48 -31.92 2.32
C LYS A 407 6.16 -30.86 3.37
N GLN A 408 6.18 -29.59 2.99
CA GLN A 408 5.92 -28.47 3.91
C GLN A 408 4.52 -28.51 4.51
N PHE A 409 3.51 -28.86 3.72
CA PHE A 409 2.13 -28.97 4.21
C PHE A 409 1.95 -30.12 5.21
N ASN A 410 2.63 -31.24 4.97
CA ASN A 410 2.61 -32.38 5.89
C ASN A 410 3.35 -32.05 7.18
N GLU A 411 4.56 -31.48 7.10
CA GLU A 411 5.35 -31.08 8.28
C GLU A 411 4.58 -30.07 9.13
N PHE A 412 3.94 -29.07 8.49
CA PHE A 412 3.09 -28.12 9.20
C PHE A 412 1.92 -28.81 9.90
N ARG A 413 1.20 -29.70 9.20
CA ARG A 413 0.07 -30.45 9.76
C ARG A 413 0.51 -31.33 10.94
N GLU A 414 1.67 -31.96 10.86
CA GLU A 414 2.22 -32.78 11.94
C GLU A 414 2.56 -31.93 13.18
N GLN A 415 3.07 -30.72 12.98
CA GLN A 415 3.45 -29.81 14.07
C GLN A 415 2.26 -29.12 14.74
N THR A 416 1.27 -28.69 13.95
CA THR A 416 0.18 -27.83 14.45
C THR A 416 -1.17 -28.54 14.54
N GLY A 417 -1.33 -29.68 13.87
CA GLY A 417 -2.64 -30.30 13.64
C GLY A 417 -3.52 -29.53 12.65
N GLY A 418 -3.03 -28.42 12.09
CA GLY A 418 -3.76 -27.49 11.24
C GLY A 418 -3.56 -27.71 9.74
N CYS A 419 -4.23 -26.88 8.94
CA CYS A 419 -4.05 -26.83 7.49
C CYS A 419 -3.25 -25.58 7.12
N PHE A 420 -2.03 -25.78 6.59
CA PHE A 420 -1.13 -24.70 6.19
C PHE A 420 -1.82 -23.65 5.31
N VAL A 421 -2.54 -24.08 4.27
CA VAL A 421 -3.24 -23.18 3.33
C VAL A 421 -4.36 -22.40 4.03
N CYS A 422 -5.09 -23.02 4.96
CA CYS A 422 -6.15 -22.33 5.69
C CYS A 422 -5.59 -21.25 6.62
N GLU A 423 -4.45 -21.50 7.26
CA GLU A 423 -3.80 -20.52 8.14
C GLU A 423 -3.12 -19.39 7.37
N ALA A 424 -2.45 -19.71 6.26
CA ALA A 424 -1.84 -18.71 5.39
C ALA A 424 -2.85 -17.69 4.82
N ASN A 425 -4.12 -18.09 4.65
CA ASN A 425 -5.20 -17.21 4.18
C ASN A 425 -5.95 -16.46 5.29
N ARG A 426 -5.55 -16.60 6.57
CA ARG A 426 -6.14 -15.86 7.69
C ARG A 426 -5.38 -14.57 8.04
N VAL A 427 -4.22 -14.34 7.42
CA VAL A 427 -3.30 -13.24 7.72
C VAL A 427 -3.60 -12.04 6.86
#